data_AF-A0A067NB21-F1
#
_entry.id   AF-A0A067NB21-F1
#
_cell.length_a   1.000
_cell.length_b   1.000
_cell.length_c   1.000
_cell.angle_alpha   90.00
_cell.angle_beta   90.00
_cell.angle_gamma   90.00
#
_symmetry.space_group_name_H-M   'P 1'
#
loop_
_entity.id
_entity.type
_entity.pdbx_description
1 polymer ?
#
loop_
_entity_poly.entity_id
_entity_poly.type
_entity_poly.pdbx_seq_one_letter_code
_entity_poly.pdbx_strand_id
1 'polypeptide(L)'
;WRGGLDTLLIFIGLFSAIVTSFLVEAIGNLKPDPADRTNVLLANLTEIIVSMSRMNASQPLPLTEPKEFEPEPEDIRLNIYCFASLIFAVS
;
A
#
# COMPACT_ATOMS: atom_id res chain seq x y z
N TRP A 1 38.65 -14.21 -18.98
CA TRP A 1 37.96 -14.99 -17.93
C TRP A 1 37.63 -14.17 -16.69
N ARG A 2 38.54 -13.39 -16.08
CA ARG A 2 38.19 -12.51 -14.95
C ARG A 2 37.25 -11.34 -15.33
N GLY A 3 37.62 -10.55 -16.35
CA GLY A 3 36.87 -9.36 -16.81
C GLY A 3 35.39 -9.54 -17.23
N GLY A 4 34.93 -10.79 -17.44
CA GLY A 4 33.51 -11.05 -17.72
C GLY A 4 32.68 -11.21 -16.45
N LEU A 5 33.31 -11.66 -15.37
CA LEU A 5 32.65 -11.98 -14.10
C LEU A 5 32.41 -10.72 -13.26
N ASP A 6 33.37 -9.78 -13.27
CA ASP A 6 33.20 -8.47 -12.64
C ASP A 6 32.08 -7.64 -13.29
N THR A 7 32.02 -7.63 -14.62
CA THR A 7 30.92 -6.98 -15.35
C THR A 7 29.56 -7.61 -15.01
N LEU A 8 29.47 -8.95 -14.96
CA LEU A 8 28.23 -9.65 -14.62
C LEU A 8 27.77 -9.35 -13.18
N LEU A 9 28.69 -9.29 -12.21
CA LEU A 9 28.34 -8.94 -10.83
C LEU A 9 27.77 -7.52 -10.71
N ILE A 10 28.31 -6.56 -11.48
CA ILE A 10 27.81 -5.19 -11.50
C ILE A 10 26.39 -5.13 -12.07
N PHE A 11 26.12 -5.86 -13.15
CA PHE A 11 24.77 -5.99 -13.70
C PHE A 11 23.79 -6.61 -12.70
N ILE A 12 24.19 -7.70 -12.03
CA ILE A 12 23.36 -8.36 -11.01
C ILE A 12 23.07 -7.41 -9.83
N GLY A 13 24.08 -6.68 -9.37
CA GLY A 13 23.94 -5.73 -8.26
C GLY A 13 23.01 -4.55 -8.60
N LEU A 14 23.21 -3.94 -9.77
CA LEU A 14 22.36 -2.83 -10.24
C LEU A 14 20.93 -3.31 -10.50
N PHE A 15 20.77 -4.48 -11.12
CA PHE A 15 19.47 -5.06 -11.36
C PHE A 15 18.73 -5.33 -10.05
N SER A 16 19.38 -5.98 -9.08
CA SER A 16 18.81 -6.24 -7.76
C SER A 16 18.41 -4.95 -7.02
N ALA A 17 19.23 -3.90 -7.11
CA ALA A 17 18.92 -2.60 -6.49
C ALA A 17 17.66 -1.96 -7.11
N ILE A 18 17.55 -1.98 -8.44
CA ILE A 18 16.39 -1.44 -9.16
C ILE A 18 15.14 -2.26 -8.79
N VAL A 19 15.21 -3.60 -8.84
CA VAL A 19 14.11 -4.51 -8.44
C VAL A 19 13.66 -4.23 -7.01
N THR A 20 14.61 -4.07 -6.07
CA THR A 20 14.30 -3.83 -4.66
C THR A 20 13.60 -2.48 -4.47
N SER A 21 14.02 -1.44 -5.18
CA SER A 21 13.39 -0.11 -5.08
C SER A 21 11.93 -0.14 -5.57
N PHE A 22 11.66 -0.80 -6.69
CA PHE A 22 10.29 -0.98 -7.19
C PHE A 22 9.45 -1.91 -6.31
N LEU A 23 10.05 -2.96 -5.74
CA LEU A 23 9.37 -3.86 -4.81
C LEU A 23 8.93 -3.12 -3.53
N VAL A 24 9.75 -2.22 -3.02
CA VAL A 24 9.40 -1.38 -1.85
C VAL A 24 8.21 -0.48 -2.16
N GLU A 25 8.19 0.14 -3.34
CA GLU A 25 7.07 1.00 -3.77
C GLU A 25 5.79 0.19 -4.02
N ALA A 26 5.90 -0.99 -4.63
CA ALA A 26 4.80 -1.92 -4.82
C ALA A 26 4.19 -2.37 -3.48
N ILE A 27 5.02 -2.81 -2.53
CA ILE A 27 4.56 -3.21 -1.19
C ILE A 27 3.93 -2.02 -0.45
N GLY A 28 4.44 -0.80 -0.69
CA GLY A 28 3.87 0.44 -0.14
C GLY A 28 2.44 0.71 -0.62
N ASN A 29 2.18 0.54 -1.91
CA ASN A 29 0.84 0.75 -2.50
C ASN A 29 -0.18 -0.32 -2.09
N LEU A 30 0.26 -1.50 -1.68
CA LEU A 30 -0.61 -2.55 -1.12
C LEU A 30 -0.86 -2.41 0.38
N LYS A 31 -0.42 -1.33 1.03
CA LYS A 31 -0.74 -1.08 2.44
C LYS A 31 -1.92 -0.12 2.57
N PRO A 32 -2.88 -0.41 3.46
CA PRO A 32 -3.90 0.55 3.83
C PRO A 32 -3.24 1.83 4.32
N ASP A 33 -3.69 2.96 3.78
CA ASP A 33 -3.21 4.26 4.21
C ASP A 33 -3.52 4.42 5.71
N PRO A 34 -2.53 4.72 6.56
CA PRO A 34 -2.75 4.85 8.00
C PRO A 34 -3.69 6.01 8.35
N ALA A 35 -3.88 6.98 7.44
CA ALA A 35 -4.86 8.03 7.62
C ALA A 35 -6.30 7.51 7.43
N ASP A 36 -6.56 6.47 6.64
CA ASP A 36 -7.90 5.87 6.52
C ASP A 36 -8.38 5.31 7.86
N ARG A 37 -7.50 4.61 8.58
CA ARG A 37 -7.79 4.10 9.93
C ARG A 37 -8.04 5.24 10.91
N THR A 38 -7.24 6.30 10.82
CA THR A 38 -7.38 7.48 11.68
C THR A 38 -8.67 8.24 11.40
N ASN A 39 -9.05 8.37 10.12
CA ASN A 39 -10.25 9.07 9.68
C ASN A 39 -11.52 8.32 10.09
N VAL A 40 -11.53 6.99 9.99
CA VAL A 40 -12.62 6.15 10.52
C VAL A 40 -12.75 6.32 12.04
N LEU A 41 -11.63 6.32 12.76
CA LEU A 41 -11.65 6.52 14.21
C LEU A 41 -12.18 7.92 14.59
N LEU A 42 -11.75 8.97 13.87
CA LEU A 42 -12.21 10.34 14.07
C LEU A 42 -13.70 10.52 13.77
N ALA A 43 -14.19 9.91 12.68
CA ALA A 43 -15.61 9.91 12.33
C ALA A 43 -16.43 9.23 13.44
N ASN A 44 -15.97 8.09 13.93
CA ASN A 44 -16.63 7.33 14.99
C ASN A 44 -16.67 8.13 16.32
N LEU A 45 -15.56 8.77 16.70
CA LEU A 45 -15.51 9.66 17.88
C LEU A 45 -16.46 10.85 17.74
N THR A 46 -16.53 11.46 16.55
CA THR A 46 -17.44 12.58 16.28
C THR A 46 -18.90 12.14 16.44
N GLU A 47 -19.24 10.96 15.94
CA GLU A 47 -20.59 10.39 16.05
C GLU A 47 -20.96 10.07 17.51
N ILE A 48 -20.03 9.55 18.30
CA ILE A 48 -20.20 9.33 19.74
C ILE A 48 -20.46 10.67 20.45
N ILE A 49 -19.67 11.71 20.20
CA ILE A 49 -19.84 13.02 20.85
C ILE A 49 -21.18 13.65 20.47
N VAL A 50 -21.58 13.57 19.20
CA VAL A 50 -22.88 14.09 18.73
C VAL A 50 -24.04 13.32 19.36
N SER A 51 -23.97 11.99 19.44
CA SER A 51 -25.02 11.18 20.06
C SER A 51 -25.19 11.49 21.56
N MET A 52 -24.07 11.68 22.28
CA MET A 52 -24.06 12.06 23.70
C MET A 52 -24.66 13.45 23.90
N SER A 53 -24.34 14.42 23.02
CA SER A 53 -24.90 15.77 23.08
C SER A 53 -26.42 15.82 22.83
N ARG A 54 -26.94 14.87 22.03
CA ARG A 54 -28.37 14.78 21.70
C ARG A 54 -29.20 14.06 22.77
N MET A 55 -28.60 13.55 23.86
CA MET A 55 -29.27 12.74 24.89
C MET A 55 -30.08 11.54 24.34
N ASN A 56 -29.82 11.13 23.09
CA ASN A 56 -30.41 9.95 22.46
C ASN A 56 -29.55 8.71 22.77
N ALA A 57 -29.31 8.43 24.06
CA ALA A 57 -28.53 7.29 24.53
C ALA A 57 -29.18 5.92 24.22
N SER A 58 -30.38 5.92 23.61
CA SER A 58 -31.17 4.72 23.33
C SER A 58 -31.06 4.24 21.88
N GLN A 59 -30.43 4.99 20.97
CA GLN A 59 -30.21 4.55 19.59
C GLN A 59 -28.84 3.85 19.48
N PRO A 60 -28.75 2.70 18.77
CA PRO A 60 -27.48 2.07 18.49
C PRO A 60 -26.55 3.06 17.79
N LEU A 61 -25.34 3.24 18.32
CA LEU A 61 -24.30 4.04 17.68
C LEU A 61 -24.00 3.41 16.31
N PRO A 62 -24.07 4.17 15.20
CA PRO A 62 -23.66 3.69 13.89
C PRO A 62 -22.13 3.62 13.83
N LEU A 63 -21.53 2.67 14.56
CA LEU A 63 -20.09 2.47 14.51
C LEU A 63 -19.74 1.97 13.10
N THR A 64 -19.12 2.84 12.31
CA THR A 64 -18.56 2.45 11.01
C THR A 64 -17.43 1.47 11.28
N GLU A 65 -17.63 0.20 10.91
CA GLU A 65 -16.57 -0.79 10.96
C GLU A 65 -15.43 -0.37 10.03
N PRO A 66 -14.16 -0.53 10.43
CA PRO A 66 -13.04 -0.27 9.54
C PRO A 66 -13.21 -1.10 8.27
N LYS A 67 -13.39 -0.42 7.14
CA LYS A 67 -13.46 -1.06 5.82
C LYS A 67 -12.22 -1.95 5.67
N GLU A 68 -12.45 -3.24 5.36
CA GLU A 68 -11.37 -4.17 5.05
C GLU A 68 -10.60 -3.61 3.85
N PHE A 69 -9.27 -3.61 3.95
CA PHE A 69 -8.44 -3.01 2.91
C PHE A 69 -8.54 -3.86 1.66
N GLU A 70 -9.11 -3.28 0.61
CA GLU A 70 -9.18 -3.90 -0.70
C GLU A 70 -8.38 -3.00 -1.65
N PRO A 71 -7.19 -3.43 -2.10
CA PRO A 71 -6.35 -2.63 -2.97
C PRO A 71 -7.07 -2.38 -4.30
N GLU A 72 -6.88 -1.19 -4.87
CA GLU A 72 -7.55 -0.85 -6.11
C GLU A 72 -7.03 -1.74 -7.25
N PRO A 73 -7.91 -2.25 -8.14
CA PRO A 73 -7.49 -3.11 -9.25
C PRO A 73 -6.46 -2.44 -10.17
N GLU A 74 -6.48 -1.11 -10.21
CA GLU A 74 -5.54 -0.29 -10.98
C GLU A 74 -4.11 -0.38 -10.42
N ASP A 75 -3.95 -0.31 -9.10
CA ASP A 75 -2.65 -0.43 -8.41
C ASP A 75 -2.02 -1.80 -8.67
N ILE A 76 -2.84 -2.85 -8.66
CA ILE A 76 -2.41 -4.22 -8.97
C ILE A 76 -1.89 -4.28 -10.42
N ARG A 77 -2.61 -3.69 -11.37
CA ARG A 77 -2.22 -3.68 -12.79
C ARG A 77 -0.94 -2.88 -12.99
N LEU A 78 -0.82 -1.71 -12.36
CA LEU A 78 0.36 -0.85 -12.47
C LEU A 78 1.61 -1.55 -11.91
N ASN A 79 1.46 -2.25 -10.79
CA ASN A 79 2.49 -3.14 -10.25
C ASN A 79 2.87 -4.26 -11.24
N ILE A 80 1.90 -4.94 -11.86
CA ILE A 80 2.16 -5.99 -12.87
C ILE A 80 2.90 -5.41 -14.09
N TYR A 81 2.48 -4.25 -14.60
CA TYR A 81 3.15 -3.57 -15.71
C TYR A 81 4.57 -3.14 -15.34
N CYS A 82 4.77 -2.66 -14.12
CA CYS A 82 6.09 -2.33 -13.59
C CYS A 82 7.00 -3.57 -13.56
N PHE A 83 6.53 -4.68 -12.98
CA PHE A 83 7.24 -5.96 -12.98
C PHE A 83 7.53 -6.46 -14.40
N ALA A 84 6.56 -6.40 -15.32
CA ALA A 84 6.74 -6.84 -16.70
C ALA A 84 7.78 -5.99 -17.46
N SER A 85 7.73 -4.66 -17.28
CA SER A 85 8.73 -3.74 -17.85
C SER A 85 10.12 -4.01 -17.29
N LEU A 86 10.22 -4.32 -16.01
CA LEU A 86 11.49 -4.64 -15.34
C LEU A 86 12.09 -5.96 -15.85
N ILE A 87 11.25 -6.99 -16.04
CA ILE A 87 11.64 -8.28 -16.62
C ILE A 87 12.10 -8.11 -18.07
N PHE A 88 11.38 -7.29 -18.86
CA PHE A 88 11.76 -7.03 -20.24
C PHE A 88 13.04 -6.19 -20.35
N ALA A 89 13.32 -5.32 -19.38
CA ALA A 89 14.55 -4.54 -19.34
C ALA A 89 15.80 -5.37 -18.95
N VAL A 90 15.62 -6.52 -18.29
CA VAL A 90 16.73 -7.42 -17.90
C VAL A 90 16.94 -8.58 -18.87
N SER A 91 15.93 -8.90 -19.69
CA SER A 91 16.01 -9.94 -20.72
C SER A 91 16.72 -9.45 -21.97
#